data_AF-A0AAJ1TNF8-F1
#
_entry.id   AF-A0AAJ1TNF8-F1
#
_cell.length_a   1.000
_cell.length_b   1.000
_cell.length_c   1.000
_cell.angle_alpha   90.00
_cell.angle_beta   90.00
_cell.angle_gamma   90.00
#
_symmetry.space_group_name_H-M   'P 1'
#
loop_
_entity.id
_entity.type
_entity.pdbx_description
1 polymer ?
#
loop_
_entity_poly.entity_id
_entity_poly.type
_entity_poly.pdbx_seq_one_letter_code
_entity_poly.pdbx_strand_id
1 'polypeptide(L)'
;MSACCDGPFRVRVLRPAEPGIVRVVVPGPMGGDGPPGASAQGNRSETAIQAAVALGGHKVVRGTPEGAVYASAAILSDLGTVIGVTTGAAAADADVAVVSSGAIDEPSWAWLPGPVWLGLDGDLTQTPPAGAFV
;
A
#
# COMPACT_ATOMS: atom_id res chain seq x y z
N MET A 1 8.88 41.21 4.95
CA MET A 1 9.70 41.36 3.73
C MET A 1 10.56 40.09 3.66
N SER A 2 10.39 39.18 2.70
CA SER A 2 10.83 39.26 1.28
C SER A 2 12.36 39.48 1.18
N ALA A 3 13.17 38.70 0.44
CA ALA A 3 12.95 37.44 -0.30
C ALA A 3 14.30 36.80 -0.71
N CYS A 4 14.27 35.53 -1.15
CA CYS A 4 15.05 34.85 -2.21
C CYS A 4 16.59 34.95 -2.40
N CYS A 5 17.11 33.83 -2.95
CA CYS A 5 18.40 33.57 -3.63
C CYS A 5 19.63 33.21 -2.74
N ASP A 6 20.52 32.30 -3.14
CA ASP A 6 20.46 31.21 -4.15
C ASP A 6 21.58 30.15 -3.95
N GLY A 7 21.49 28.97 -4.59
CA GLY A 7 22.63 28.06 -4.83
C GLY A 7 22.22 26.58 -5.05
N PRO A 8 22.67 25.90 -6.13
CA PRO A 8 22.24 24.54 -6.44
C PRO A 8 22.95 23.47 -5.58
N PHE A 9 22.17 22.59 -4.95
CA PHE A 9 22.72 21.45 -4.21
C PHE A 9 23.33 20.41 -5.16
N ARG A 10 24.58 20.01 -4.89
CA ARG A 10 25.28 18.99 -5.69
C ARG A 10 25.04 17.60 -5.10
N VAL A 11 24.29 16.75 -5.80
CA VAL A 11 24.15 15.34 -5.45
C VAL A 11 25.48 14.62 -5.73
N ARG A 12 26.08 14.04 -4.69
CA ARG A 12 27.30 13.23 -4.79
C ARG A 12 26.92 11.75 -4.78
N VAL A 13 27.21 11.04 -5.86
CA VAL A 13 27.05 9.58 -5.90
C VAL A 13 28.05 8.94 -4.93
N LEU A 14 27.53 8.29 -3.89
CA LEU A 14 28.30 7.39 -3.03
C LEU A 14 28.14 5.97 -3.57
N ARG A 15 29.24 5.36 -4.01
CA ARG A 15 29.27 3.93 -4.36
C ARG A 15 29.10 3.10 -3.09
N PRO A 16 28.20 2.10 -3.05
CA PRO A 16 28.20 1.11 -1.98
C PRO A 16 29.49 0.27 -2.04
N ALA A 17 30.13 0.04 -0.90
CA ALA A 17 31.36 -0.72 -0.80
C ALA A 17 31.13 -2.09 -0.15
N GLU A 18 30.93 -3.10 -1.01
CA GLU A 18 31.34 -4.51 -0.84
C GLU A 18 30.68 -5.35 0.30
N PRO A 19 30.72 -6.70 0.24
CA PRO A 19 29.61 -7.52 0.74
C PRO A 19 29.82 -8.21 2.10
N GLY A 20 28.72 -8.33 2.86
CA GLY A 20 28.64 -9.15 4.07
C GLY A 20 28.23 -10.61 3.79
N ILE A 21 28.87 -11.53 4.51
CA ILE A 21 28.77 -13.01 4.41
C ILE A 21 27.32 -13.53 4.32
N VAL A 22 27.05 -14.40 3.32
CA VAL A 22 25.81 -15.18 3.25
C VAL A 22 25.90 -16.41 4.15
N ARG A 23 25.13 -16.45 5.24
CA ARG A 23 24.91 -17.68 6.01
C ARG A 23 23.82 -18.50 5.32
N VAL A 24 24.18 -19.66 4.78
CA VAL A 24 23.21 -20.64 4.27
C VAL A 24 22.41 -21.20 5.46
N VAL A 25 21.26 -20.59 5.73
CA VAL A 25 20.21 -21.20 6.54
C VAL A 25 19.46 -22.12 5.59
N VAL A 26 19.51 -23.44 5.86
CA VAL A 26 18.66 -24.40 5.17
C VAL A 26 17.20 -23.98 5.40
N PRO A 27 16.38 -23.75 4.36
CA PRO A 27 14.98 -23.45 4.57
C PRO A 27 14.32 -24.62 5.29
N GLY A 28 13.86 -24.36 6.52
CA GLY A 28 12.73 -25.13 7.05
C GLY A 28 11.49 -24.91 6.18
N PRO A 29 10.38 -25.62 6.43
CA PRO A 29 9.10 -25.25 5.83
C PRO A 29 8.86 -23.76 6.08
N MET A 30 8.46 -23.04 5.04
CA MET A 30 8.20 -21.60 5.08
C MET A 30 7.24 -21.29 6.23
N GLY A 31 7.76 -20.65 7.28
CA GLY A 31 6.90 -20.04 8.29
C GLY A 31 6.08 -18.95 7.61
N GLY A 32 4.88 -18.67 8.12
CA GLY A 32 4.08 -17.55 7.62
C GLY A 32 4.91 -16.28 7.61
N ASP A 33 4.73 -15.47 6.58
CA ASP A 33 5.43 -14.19 6.47
C ASP A 33 5.20 -13.38 7.75
N GLY A 34 6.30 -12.91 8.35
CA GLY A 34 6.20 -12.07 9.54
C GLY A 34 5.40 -10.80 9.24
N PRO A 35 4.80 -10.15 10.26
CA PRO A 35 4.04 -8.93 10.06
C PRO A 35 4.88 -7.94 9.23
N PRO A 36 4.37 -7.45 8.07
CA PRO A 36 5.13 -6.58 7.20
C PRO A 36 5.71 -5.41 8.00
N GLY A 37 7.04 -5.33 8.04
CA GLY A 37 7.73 -4.33 8.84
C GLY A 37 7.31 -2.93 8.38
N ALA A 38 6.90 -2.08 9.32
CA ALA A 38 6.47 -0.72 9.03
C ALA A 38 7.50 -0.01 8.14
N SER A 39 7.13 0.29 6.90
CA SER A 39 8.06 0.79 5.89
C SER A 39 8.51 2.20 6.29
N ALA A 40 9.76 2.33 6.74
CA ALA A 40 10.39 3.61 7.05
C ALA A 40 10.72 4.45 5.79
N GLN A 41 9.98 4.25 4.70
CA GLN A 41 9.95 5.14 3.53
C GLN A 41 9.18 6.41 3.91
N GLY A 42 9.83 7.57 3.76
CA GLY A 42 9.30 8.84 4.24
C GLY A 42 7.91 9.21 3.70
N ASN A 43 7.15 9.90 4.54
CA ASN A 43 5.90 10.60 4.20
C ASN A 43 4.68 9.72 3.84
N ARG A 44 4.66 8.44 4.21
CA ARG A 44 3.44 7.60 4.16
C ARG A 44 3.05 7.05 5.53
N SER A 45 1.75 6.96 5.79
CA SER A 45 1.19 6.31 6.98
C SER A 45 0.79 4.89 6.61
N GLU A 46 1.55 3.92 7.10
CA GLU A 46 1.32 2.48 6.90
C GLU A 46 1.00 1.83 8.24
N THR A 47 0.09 0.86 8.27
CA THR A 47 -0.30 0.14 9.49
C THR A 47 -0.58 -1.32 9.15
N ALA A 48 -0.12 -2.24 9.99
CA ALA A 48 -0.45 -3.65 9.90
C ALA A 48 -1.87 -3.89 10.43
N ILE A 49 -2.72 -4.52 9.63
CA ILE A 49 -4.12 -4.84 9.96
C ILE A 49 -4.35 -6.31 9.63
N GLN A 50 -4.97 -7.07 10.55
CA GLN A 50 -5.37 -8.46 10.28
C GLN A 50 -6.34 -8.52 9.10
N ALA A 51 -6.07 -9.38 8.13
CA ALA A 51 -6.95 -9.63 6.98
C ALA A 51 -8.05 -10.63 7.37
N ALA A 52 -9.33 -10.26 7.25
CA ALA A 52 -10.45 -11.15 7.56
C ALA A 52 -10.70 -12.20 6.44
N VAL A 53 -10.12 -11.97 5.26
CA VAL A 53 -10.14 -12.84 4.09
C VAL A 53 -8.76 -12.80 3.41
N ALA A 54 -8.49 -13.68 2.45
CA ALA A 54 -7.29 -13.53 1.63
C ALA A 54 -7.35 -12.24 0.79
N LEU A 55 -6.33 -11.39 0.93
CA LEU A 55 -6.24 -10.08 0.27
C LEU A 55 -5.08 -10.05 -0.72
N GLY A 56 -5.29 -9.45 -1.89
CA GLY A 56 -4.24 -9.11 -2.84
C GLY A 56 -3.55 -7.79 -2.48
N GLY A 57 -2.33 -7.61 -2.98
CA GLY A 57 -1.64 -6.33 -2.93
C GLY A 57 -2.27 -5.30 -3.87
N HIS A 58 -2.06 -4.02 -3.53
CA HIS A 58 -2.54 -2.87 -4.30
C HIS A 58 -4.07 -2.85 -4.48
N LYS A 59 -4.78 -3.16 -3.40
CA LYS A 59 -6.24 -3.23 -3.31
C LYS A 59 -6.76 -2.32 -2.19
N VAL A 60 -7.86 -1.61 -2.45
CA VAL A 60 -8.57 -0.79 -1.47
C VAL A 60 -9.33 -1.70 -0.49
N VAL A 61 -9.15 -1.44 0.79
CA VAL A 61 -9.76 -2.22 1.88
C VAL A 61 -10.55 -1.35 2.85
N ARG A 62 -11.59 -1.95 3.42
CA ARG A 62 -12.40 -1.39 4.50
C ARG A 62 -12.21 -2.22 5.78
N GLY A 63 -12.43 -1.58 6.93
CA GLY A 63 -12.41 -2.28 8.22
C GLY A 63 -13.76 -2.89 8.58
N THR A 64 -13.75 -4.11 9.11
CA THR A 64 -14.87 -4.77 9.80
C THR A 64 -14.42 -5.25 11.19
N PRO A 65 -15.32 -5.69 12.08
CA PRO A 65 -14.93 -6.26 13.38
C PRO A 65 -14.00 -7.49 13.28
N GLU A 66 -14.01 -8.18 12.14
CA GLU A 66 -13.20 -9.37 11.85
C GLU A 66 -11.82 -9.05 11.26
N GLY A 67 -11.61 -7.82 10.76
CA GLY A 67 -10.38 -7.39 10.11
C GLY A 67 -10.59 -6.58 8.83
N ALA A 68 -9.58 -6.53 7.97
CA ALA A 68 -9.67 -5.90 6.66
C ALA A 68 -10.35 -6.82 5.63
N VAL A 69 -11.26 -6.24 4.84
CA VAL A 69 -11.88 -6.86 3.66
C VAL A 69 -11.84 -5.90 2.47
N TYR A 70 -12.05 -6.38 1.24
CA TYR A 70 -12.15 -5.49 0.08
C TYR A 70 -13.29 -4.47 0.23
N ALA A 71 -13.01 -3.23 -0.17
CA ALA A 71 -14.04 -2.22 -0.37
C ALA A 71 -14.62 -2.35 -1.80
N SER A 72 -15.88 -2.00 -2.01
CA SER A 72 -16.52 -2.03 -3.32
C SER A 72 -17.41 -0.82 -3.53
N ALA A 73 -17.21 -0.10 -4.64
CA ALA A 73 -18.00 1.07 -5.00
C ALA A 73 -19.49 0.76 -5.29
N ALA A 74 -19.84 -0.52 -5.45
CA ALA A 74 -21.24 -0.97 -5.58
C ALA A 74 -21.96 -1.12 -4.22
N ILE A 75 -21.25 -1.04 -3.09
CA ILE A 75 -21.80 -1.28 -1.75
C ILE A 75 -21.87 0.04 -0.98
N LEU A 76 -23.08 0.59 -0.81
CA LEU A 76 -23.27 1.88 -0.12
C LEU A 76 -22.78 1.87 1.33
N SER A 77 -22.84 0.73 2.04
CA SER A 77 -22.32 0.62 3.42
C SER A 77 -20.80 0.69 3.51
N ASP A 78 -20.07 0.61 2.39
CA ASP A 78 -18.61 0.75 2.39
C ASP A 78 -18.19 2.23 2.48
N LEU A 79 -19.10 3.16 2.16
CA LEU A 79 -18.84 4.59 2.17
C LEU A 79 -18.41 5.06 3.57
N GLY A 80 -17.20 5.60 3.66
CA GLY A 80 -16.61 6.05 4.94
C GLY A 80 -16.03 4.95 5.83
N THR A 81 -16.03 3.68 5.40
CA THR A 81 -15.38 2.56 6.14
C THR A 81 -14.04 2.12 5.54
N VAL A 82 -13.65 2.69 4.39
CA VAL A 82 -12.34 2.50 3.75
C VAL A 82 -11.22 2.94 4.69
N ILE A 83 -10.23 2.07 4.91
CA ILE A 83 -9.09 2.30 5.80
C ILE A 83 -7.77 2.54 5.05
N GLY A 84 -7.70 2.18 3.76
CA GLY A 84 -6.54 2.45 2.91
C GLY A 84 -6.36 1.45 1.76
N VAL A 85 -5.13 1.35 1.27
CA VAL A 85 -4.72 0.45 0.17
C VAL A 85 -3.66 -0.53 0.67
N THR A 86 -3.79 -1.81 0.36
CA THR A 86 -2.78 -2.84 0.69
C THR A 86 -1.50 -2.63 -0.14
N THR A 87 -0.31 -2.79 0.45
CA THR A 87 0.97 -2.77 -0.28
C THR A 87 1.51 -4.15 -0.64
N GLY A 88 0.88 -5.22 -0.14
CA GLY A 88 1.22 -6.61 -0.42
C GLY A 88 0.01 -7.52 -0.26
N ALA A 89 0.14 -8.78 -0.69
CA ALA A 89 -0.90 -9.78 -0.49
C ALA A 89 -0.77 -10.42 0.92
N ALA A 90 -1.88 -10.91 1.46
CA ALA A 90 -1.94 -11.64 2.73
C ALA A 90 -2.96 -12.77 2.67
N ALA A 91 -2.71 -13.84 3.43
CA ALA A 91 -3.72 -14.86 3.71
C ALA A 91 -4.77 -14.33 4.71
N ALA A 92 -5.90 -15.03 4.83
CA ALA A 92 -6.84 -14.78 5.93
C ALA A 92 -6.14 -15.00 7.28
N ASP A 93 -6.55 -14.23 8.29
CA ASP A 93 -6.01 -14.18 9.65
C ASP A 93 -4.53 -13.73 9.75
N ALA A 94 -3.90 -13.32 8.65
CA ALA A 94 -2.56 -12.74 8.63
C ALA A 94 -2.59 -11.20 8.57
N ASP A 95 -1.53 -10.56 9.06
CA ASP A 95 -1.38 -9.10 8.98
C ASP A 95 -1.03 -8.65 7.56
N VAL A 96 -1.78 -7.67 7.03
CA VAL A 96 -1.48 -6.96 5.78
C VAL A 96 -1.07 -5.52 6.07
N ALA A 97 -0.06 -5.01 5.37
CA ALA A 97 0.28 -3.59 5.40
C ALA A 97 -0.73 -2.78 4.60
N VAL A 98 -1.39 -1.83 5.27
CA VAL A 98 -2.35 -0.89 4.69
C VAL A 98 -1.78 0.53 4.76
N VAL A 99 -1.66 1.19 3.60
CA VAL A 99 -1.32 2.61 3.51
C VAL A 99 -2.59 3.44 3.50
N SER A 100 -2.74 4.32 4.51
CA SER A 100 -3.90 5.21 4.68
C SER A 100 -3.65 6.63 4.16
N SER A 101 -2.38 7.05 4.03
CA SER A 101 -1.99 8.33 3.43
C SER A 101 -0.54 8.32 2.94
N GLY A 102 -0.21 9.24 2.04
CA GLY A 102 1.10 9.31 1.38
C GLY A 102 1.07 8.75 -0.05
N ALA A 103 2.23 8.73 -0.70
CA ALA A 103 2.37 8.14 -2.03
C ALA A 103 2.56 6.61 -1.96
N ILE A 104 2.05 5.93 -2.97
CA ILE A 104 2.29 4.50 -3.23
C ILE A 104 2.89 4.42 -4.63
N ASP A 105 4.16 4.02 -4.72
CA ASP A 105 4.84 3.71 -5.97
C ASP A 105 4.58 2.24 -6.33
N GLU A 106 3.79 1.99 -7.37
CA GLU A 106 3.54 0.63 -7.89
C GLU A 106 3.78 0.60 -9.42
N PRO A 107 4.84 -0.08 -9.91
CA PRO A 107 5.24 -0.02 -11.32
C PRO A 107 4.23 -0.57 -12.34
N SER A 108 3.25 -1.40 -11.93
CA SER A 108 2.18 -1.86 -12.83
C SER A 108 1.08 -0.83 -13.06
N TRP A 109 1.03 0.26 -12.29
CA TRP A 109 0.07 1.33 -12.47
C TRP A 109 0.50 2.32 -13.56
N ALA A 110 -0.34 2.45 -14.59
CA ALA A 110 -0.14 3.37 -15.72
C ALA A 110 -1.17 4.52 -15.70
N TRP A 111 -1.33 5.17 -14.55
CA TRP A 111 -2.34 6.22 -14.37
C TRP A 111 -2.03 7.50 -15.18
N LEU A 112 -3.06 8.02 -15.84
CA LEU A 112 -3.06 9.35 -16.43
C LEU A 112 -3.24 10.42 -15.32
N PRO A 113 -2.83 11.68 -15.55
CA PRO A 113 -3.11 12.77 -14.60
C PRO A 113 -4.61 12.95 -14.37
N GLY A 114 -5.05 12.73 -13.14
CA GLY A 114 -6.45 12.79 -12.74
C GLY A 114 -6.72 12.02 -11.45
N PRO A 115 -7.98 12.00 -10.97
CA PRO A 115 -8.38 11.11 -9.89
C PRO A 115 -8.27 9.63 -10.27
N VAL A 116 -8.18 8.79 -9.24
CA VAL A 116 -8.35 7.34 -9.31
C VAL A 116 -9.45 7.00 -8.32
N TRP A 117 -10.43 6.21 -8.75
CA TRP A 117 -11.62 5.84 -7.99
C TRP A 117 -11.54 4.39 -7.50
N LEU A 118 -12.32 4.10 -6.46
CA LEU A 118 -12.64 2.73 -6.05
C LEU A 118 -13.47 2.04 -7.15
N GLY A 119 -13.06 0.84 -7.51
CA GLY A 119 -13.78 -0.09 -8.38
C GLY A 119 -14.63 -1.09 -7.59
N LEU A 120 -14.76 -2.29 -8.15
CA LEU A 120 -15.31 -3.45 -7.44
C LEU A 120 -14.17 -4.22 -6.76
N ASP A 121 -14.47 -4.97 -5.71
CA ASP A 121 -13.55 -5.92 -5.07
C ASP A 121 -12.14 -5.37 -4.76
N GLY A 122 -12.08 -4.11 -4.32
CA GLY A 122 -10.87 -3.39 -3.95
C GLY A 122 -10.04 -2.86 -5.12
N ASP A 123 -10.47 -3.01 -6.38
CA ASP A 123 -9.72 -2.47 -7.51
C ASP A 123 -9.69 -0.94 -7.56
N LEU A 124 -8.68 -0.41 -8.24
CA LEU A 124 -8.48 1.01 -8.51
C LEU A 124 -8.68 1.25 -10.01
N THR A 125 -9.43 2.29 -10.38
CA THR A 125 -9.81 2.58 -11.76
C THR A 125 -9.79 4.07 -12.07
N GLN A 126 -9.50 4.43 -13.32
CA GLN A 126 -9.69 5.81 -13.86
C GLN A 126 -10.95 5.97 -14.72
N THR A 127 -11.80 4.94 -14.74
CA THR A 127 -13.18 5.01 -15.24
C THR A 127 -14.09 4.65 -14.06
N PRO A 128 -14.79 5.61 -13.44
CA PRO A 128 -15.66 5.32 -12.30
C PRO A 128 -16.77 4.34 -12.73
N PRO A 129 -17.08 3.29 -11.94
CA PRO A 129 -18.13 2.35 -12.29
C PRO A 129 -19.50 3.06 -12.41
N ALA A 130 -20.32 2.65 -13.37
CA ALA A 130 -21.65 3.23 -13.54
C ALA A 130 -22.52 2.93 -12.29
N GLY A 131 -22.99 3.98 -11.62
CA GLY A 131 -23.73 3.86 -10.35
C GLY A 131 -22.88 3.78 -9.09
N ALA A 132 -21.55 3.91 -9.19
CA ALA A 132 -20.69 4.11 -8.04
C ALA A 132 -20.96 5.45 -7.34
N PHE A 133 -20.77 5.47 -6.02
CA PHE A 133 -20.69 6.70 -5.24
C PHE A 133 -19.29 7.32 -5.40
N VAL A 134 -19.25 8.60 -5.78
CA VAL A 134 -18.02 9.38 -6.06
C VAL A 134 -17.99 10.70 -5.30
#